data_AF-A0A0F6AD81-F1
#
_entry.id   AF-A0A0F6AD81-F1
#
_cell.length_a   1.000
_cell.length_b   1.000
_cell.length_c   1.000
_cell.angle_alpha   90.00
_cell.angle_beta   90.00
_cell.angle_gamma   90.00
#
_symmetry.space_group_name_H-M   'P 1'
#
loop_
_entity.id
_entity.type
_entity.pdbx_description
1 polymer ?
#
loop_
_entity_poly.entity_id
_entity_poly.type
_entity_poly.pdbx_seq_one_letter_code
_entity_poly.pdbx_strand_id
1 'polypeptide(L)'
;MTIKSAQARSSLALLIEEKLGYAMTKQIKPIQSNGRYTPNSAQQNNFFVSSQHGTLKRALKRQQLKKIQRQQNIEAVMGMSLTLCPDVTSRGRPDPDWLEHFISLAEDIANHTMQKLWAKILVGESIAPGTFSIKSLQTLKLMTQREAEALQKCASLCGYLEKEDSYLIILGFYKKPSILDLLRKGSTETINLAQAGLSFPHILTLMDINLMYRQEIESASLQKGQSLTLIYQNKKVNFEAKSNDLVLSYYKLTQTGDELKKLINTPVNKTYRQLLSKTLEDDFTLTFE
;
A
#
# COMPACT_ATOMS: atom_id res chain seq x y z
N MET A 1 -32.34 24.73 0.97
CA MET A 1 -31.55 23.47 1.15
C MET A 1 -31.72 22.46 0.01
N THR A 2 -32.15 22.86 -1.19
CA THR A 2 -32.56 21.96 -2.30
C THR A 2 -31.53 21.79 -3.43
N ILE A 3 -30.42 22.53 -3.38
CA ILE A 3 -29.45 22.63 -4.49
C ILE A 3 -28.52 21.39 -4.55
N LYS A 4 -28.12 20.82 -3.39
CA LYS A 4 -27.19 19.68 -3.34
C LYS A 4 -27.77 18.37 -3.91
N SER A 5 -29.08 18.15 -3.76
CA SER A 5 -29.74 16.91 -4.20
C SER A 5 -29.96 16.85 -5.71
N ALA A 6 -30.23 17.99 -6.35
CA ALA A 6 -30.31 18.10 -7.81
C ALA A 6 -28.95 17.86 -8.47
N GLN A 7 -27.88 18.42 -7.89
CA GLN A 7 -26.51 18.23 -8.38
C GLN A 7 -26.07 16.77 -8.31
N ALA A 8 -26.28 16.08 -7.19
CA ALA A 8 -25.89 14.68 -7.03
C ALA A 8 -26.59 13.73 -8.02
N ARG A 9 -27.88 13.95 -8.28
CA ARG A 9 -28.64 13.16 -9.26
C ARG A 9 -28.14 13.38 -10.69
N SER A 10 -27.89 14.63 -11.07
CA SER A 10 -27.35 14.94 -12.39
C SER A 10 -25.94 14.37 -12.59
N SER A 11 -25.06 14.49 -11.59
CA SER A 11 -23.73 13.87 -11.63
C SER A 11 -23.79 12.35 -11.75
N LEU A 12 -24.71 11.70 -11.03
CA LEU A 12 -24.91 10.26 -11.13
C LEU A 12 -25.43 9.85 -12.51
N ALA A 13 -26.36 10.61 -13.10
CA ALA A 13 -26.89 10.34 -14.44
C ALA A 13 -25.79 10.43 -15.51
N LEU A 14 -24.93 11.45 -15.43
CA LEU A 14 -23.78 11.61 -16.32
C LEU A 14 -22.78 10.45 -16.17
N LEU A 15 -22.49 10.02 -14.94
CA LEU A 15 -21.61 8.87 -14.69
C LEU A 15 -22.19 7.58 -15.28
N ILE A 16 -23.50 7.36 -15.12
CA ILE A 16 -24.20 6.19 -15.68
C ILE A 16 -24.09 6.22 -17.20
N GLU A 17 -24.37 7.36 -17.83
CA GLU A 17 -24.27 7.52 -19.28
C GLU A 17 -22.84 7.29 -19.78
N GLU A 18 -21.84 7.85 -19.12
CA GLU A 18 -20.42 7.66 -19.43
C GLU A 18 -20.04 6.17 -19.40
N LYS A 19 -20.47 5.43 -18.37
CA LYS A 19 -20.12 4.00 -18.21
C LYS A 19 -20.94 3.05 -19.07
N LEU A 20 -22.18 3.40 -19.42
CA LEU A 20 -23.04 2.58 -20.28
C LEU A 20 -22.94 2.96 -21.76
N GLY A 21 -22.47 4.16 -22.08
CA GLY A 21 -22.52 4.77 -23.40
C GLY A 21 -23.89 5.29 -23.82
N TYR A 22 -24.88 5.27 -22.92
CA TYR A 22 -26.27 5.68 -23.15
C TYR A 22 -26.90 6.16 -21.84
N ALA A 23 -27.68 7.24 -21.89
CA ALA A 23 -28.46 7.72 -20.76
C ALA A 23 -29.50 6.70 -20.27
N MET A 24 -29.89 6.82 -18.99
CA MET A 24 -31.04 6.10 -18.44
C MET A 24 -32.20 7.04 -18.18
N THR A 25 -33.41 6.64 -18.59
CA THR A 25 -34.64 7.42 -18.46
C THR A 25 -35.64 6.69 -17.58
N LYS A 26 -36.32 7.46 -16.72
CA LYS A 26 -37.40 6.93 -15.89
C LYS A 26 -38.64 6.70 -16.75
N GLN A 27 -39.28 5.54 -16.59
CA GLN A 27 -40.59 5.28 -17.17
C GLN A 27 -41.62 6.20 -16.49
N ILE A 28 -42.21 7.10 -17.27
CA ILE A 28 -43.36 7.89 -16.84
C ILE A 28 -44.59 7.00 -17.06
N LYS A 29 -45.15 6.44 -15.99
CA LYS A 29 -46.47 5.78 -16.11
C LYS A 29 -47.49 6.87 -16.49
N PRO A 30 -48.37 6.65 -17.49
CA PRO A 30 -49.55 7.49 -17.63
C PRO A 30 -50.41 7.34 -16.37
N ILE A 31 -50.97 8.44 -15.86
CA ILE A 31 -51.98 8.41 -14.80
C ILE A 31 -53.22 7.74 -15.39
N GLN A 32 -53.42 6.46 -15.10
CA GLN A 32 -54.73 5.83 -15.24
C GLN A 32 -55.18 5.38 -13.86
N SER A 33 -56.09 6.16 -13.29
CA SER A 33 -56.96 5.73 -12.20
C SER A 33 -57.84 4.61 -12.73
N ASN A 34 -57.68 3.40 -12.20
CA ASN A 34 -58.82 2.55 -11.86
C ASN A 34 -58.32 1.43 -10.95
N GLY A 35 -58.90 1.40 -9.74
CA GLY A 35 -58.47 0.53 -8.66
C GLY A 35 -58.62 -0.94 -8.99
N ARG A 36 -57.55 -1.69 -8.76
CA ARG A 36 -57.55 -3.08 -8.27
C ARG A 36 -56.18 -3.36 -7.67
N TYR A 37 -56.15 -3.60 -6.37
CA TYR A 37 -54.94 -4.00 -5.64
C TYR A 37 -54.48 -5.37 -6.16
N THR A 38 -53.24 -5.44 -6.64
CA THR A 38 -52.52 -6.70 -6.89
C THR A 38 -51.38 -6.81 -5.86
N PRO A 39 -51.37 -7.84 -5.00
CA PRO A 39 -50.33 -7.99 -3.99
C PRO A 39 -49.14 -8.77 -4.59
N ASN A 40 -48.26 -8.07 -5.31
CA ASN A 40 -46.84 -8.46 -5.51
C ASN A 40 -46.06 -7.39 -6.31
N SER A 41 -45.98 -6.16 -5.80
CA SER A 41 -45.16 -5.09 -6.38
C SER A 41 -43.73 -5.10 -5.84
N ALA A 42 -43.05 -6.25 -5.94
CA ALA A 42 -41.62 -6.32 -5.70
C ALA A 42 -40.88 -5.53 -6.80
N GLN A 43 -40.49 -4.29 -6.49
CA GLN A 43 -39.45 -3.46 -7.12
C GLN A 43 -39.18 -3.72 -8.62
N GLN A 44 -40.14 -3.42 -9.51
CA GLN A 44 -39.80 -3.23 -10.91
C GLN A 44 -38.91 -1.99 -11.05
N ASN A 45 -37.72 -2.18 -11.62
CA ASN A 45 -36.78 -1.10 -11.87
C ASN A 45 -37.37 -0.14 -12.91
N ASN A 46 -37.82 1.04 -12.48
CA ASN A 46 -38.54 2.01 -13.31
C ASN A 46 -37.63 2.79 -14.28
N PHE A 47 -36.39 2.34 -14.52
CA PHE A 47 -35.43 2.99 -15.40
C PHE A 47 -35.06 2.08 -16.56
N PHE A 48 -35.03 2.63 -17.77
CA PHE A 48 -34.59 1.95 -18.98
C PHE A 48 -33.46 2.73 -19.64
N VAL A 49 -32.66 2.04 -20.45
CA VAL A 49 -31.62 2.70 -21.23
C VAL A 49 -32.26 3.40 -22.42
N SER A 50 -32.01 4.70 -22.54
CA SER A 50 -32.51 5.55 -23.62
C SER A 50 -31.75 5.24 -24.92
N SER A 51 -32.13 4.14 -25.57
CA SER A 51 -31.52 3.68 -26.82
C SER A 51 -32.48 2.79 -27.59
N GLN A 52 -32.51 2.95 -28.91
CA GLN A 52 -33.24 2.06 -29.82
C GLN A 52 -32.50 0.73 -30.05
N HIS A 53 -31.31 0.55 -29.48
CA HIS A 53 -30.48 -0.61 -29.71
C HIS A 53 -30.78 -1.75 -28.74
N GLY A 54 -30.85 -2.97 -29.29
CA GLY A 54 -30.89 -4.19 -28.50
C GLY A 54 -29.68 -4.35 -27.58
N THR A 55 -29.83 -5.20 -26.56
CA THR A 55 -28.82 -5.42 -25.50
C THR A 55 -27.43 -5.75 -26.05
N LEU A 56 -27.33 -6.56 -27.11
CA LEU A 56 -26.05 -6.91 -27.73
C LEU A 56 -25.27 -5.67 -28.20
N LYS A 57 -25.89 -4.78 -28.98
CA LYS A 57 -25.23 -3.58 -29.50
C LYS A 57 -24.84 -2.62 -28.37
N ARG A 58 -25.66 -2.52 -27.31
CA ARG A 58 -25.31 -1.73 -26.12
C ARG A 58 -24.13 -2.32 -25.35
N ALA A 59 -24.05 -3.64 -25.20
CA ALA A 59 -22.93 -4.32 -24.57
C ALA A 59 -21.62 -4.12 -25.36
N LEU A 60 -21.68 -4.23 -26.70
CA LEU A 60 -20.54 -3.96 -27.58
C LEU A 60 -20.04 -2.51 -27.45
N LYS A 61 -20.95 -1.52 -27.42
CA LYS A 61 -20.58 -0.11 -27.21
C LYS A 61 -19.88 0.08 -25.86
N ARG A 62 -20.43 -0.47 -24.76
CA ARG A 62 -19.79 -0.41 -23.44
C ARG A 62 -18.40 -1.07 -23.45
N GLN A 63 -18.25 -2.21 -24.14
CA GLN A 63 -16.96 -2.89 -24.26
C GLN A 63 -15.94 -2.01 -25.00
N GLN A 64 -16.34 -1.36 -26.09
CA GLN A 64 -15.47 -0.43 -26.84
C GLN A 64 -15.02 0.75 -25.96
N LEU A 65 -15.95 1.39 -25.24
CA LEU A 65 -15.62 2.48 -24.32
C LEU A 65 -14.62 2.04 -23.24
N LYS A 66 -14.83 0.85 -22.66
CA LYS A 66 -13.90 0.27 -21.68
C LYS A 66 -12.50 0.06 -22.27
N LYS A 67 -12.39 -0.45 -23.50
CA LYS A 67 -11.10 -0.67 -24.17
C LYS A 67 -10.37 0.65 -24.45
N ILE A 68 -11.08 1.69 -24.90
CA ILE A 68 -10.50 3.02 -25.13
C ILE A 68 -9.94 3.58 -23.82
N GLN A 69 -10.71 3.55 -22.73
CA GLN A 69 -10.24 4.05 -21.43
C GLN A 69 -9.00 3.28 -20.92
N ARG A 70 -9.00 1.96 -21.09
CA ARG A 70 -7.87 1.10 -20.71
C ARG A 70 -6.61 1.44 -21.49
N GLN A 71 -6.73 1.65 -22.79
CA GLN A 71 -5.63 2.10 -23.63
C GLN A 71 -5.06 3.45 -23.17
N GLN A 72 -5.93 4.42 -22.85
CA GLN A 72 -5.51 5.72 -22.32
C GLN A 72 -4.77 5.59 -20.97
N ASN A 73 -5.21 4.67 -20.10
CA ASN A 73 -4.53 4.42 -18.83
C ASN A 73 -3.14 3.82 -19.04
N ILE A 74 -2.99 2.86 -19.95
CA ILE A 74 -1.69 2.28 -20.33
C ILE A 74 -0.76 3.39 -20.84
N GLU A 75 -1.21 4.18 -21.82
CA GLU A 75 -0.43 5.26 -22.41
C GLU A 75 0.00 6.32 -21.38
N ALA A 76 -0.89 6.67 -20.46
CA ALA A 76 -0.57 7.58 -19.36
C ALA A 76 0.54 7.03 -18.45
N VAL A 77 0.46 5.77 -18.04
CA VAL A 77 1.49 5.12 -17.21
C VAL A 77 2.81 5.02 -17.96
N MET A 78 2.78 4.62 -19.24
CA MET A 78 3.98 4.52 -20.08
C MET A 78 4.65 5.89 -20.27
N GLY A 79 3.88 6.93 -20.59
CA GLY A 79 4.38 8.30 -20.74
C GLY A 79 4.95 8.88 -19.44
N MET A 80 4.31 8.63 -18.30
CA MET A 80 4.86 9.00 -16.99
C MET A 80 6.16 8.25 -16.69
N SER A 81 6.26 6.98 -17.08
CA SER A 81 7.46 6.17 -16.86
C SER A 81 8.65 6.74 -17.63
N LEU A 82 8.46 7.12 -18.89
CA LEU A 82 9.49 7.80 -19.69
C LEU A 82 9.95 9.11 -19.04
N THR A 83 9.00 9.89 -18.48
CA THR A 83 9.32 11.15 -17.79
C THR A 83 10.07 10.94 -16.48
N LEU A 84 9.80 9.85 -15.77
CA LEU A 84 10.39 9.55 -14.45
C LEU A 84 11.68 8.74 -14.55
N CYS A 85 11.96 8.11 -15.69
CA CYS A 85 13.14 7.28 -15.89
C CYS A 85 14.40 8.15 -15.88
N PRO A 86 15.33 7.94 -14.93
CA PRO A 86 16.62 8.62 -14.95
C PRO A 86 17.53 8.07 -16.05
N ASP A 87 18.51 8.87 -16.45
CA ASP A 87 19.57 8.48 -17.38
C ASP A 87 20.60 7.57 -16.69
N VAL A 88 20.24 6.29 -16.51
CA VAL A 88 21.08 5.27 -15.90
C VAL A 88 21.13 4.01 -16.77
N THR A 89 22.22 3.26 -16.66
CA THR A 89 22.34 1.97 -17.35
C THR A 89 21.44 0.94 -16.69
N SER A 90 20.58 0.30 -17.48
CA SER A 90 19.75 -0.82 -17.03
C SER A 90 20.62 -2.05 -16.76
N ARG A 91 20.27 -2.82 -15.72
CA ARG A 91 20.91 -4.09 -15.36
C ARG A 91 20.38 -5.27 -16.17
N GLY A 92 19.38 -5.07 -17.02
CA GLY A 92 18.76 -6.12 -17.82
C GLY A 92 17.34 -5.76 -18.25
N ARG A 93 16.73 -6.61 -19.08
CA ARG A 93 15.35 -6.42 -19.50
C ARG A 93 14.39 -7.04 -18.47
N PRO A 94 13.27 -6.38 -18.12
CA PRO A 94 12.19 -7.01 -17.37
C PRO A 94 11.72 -8.30 -18.04
N ASP A 95 11.30 -9.25 -17.22
CA ASP A 95 10.70 -10.49 -17.70
C ASP A 95 9.46 -10.19 -18.58
N PRO A 96 9.33 -10.79 -19.78
CA PRO A 96 8.20 -10.53 -20.67
C PRO A 96 6.84 -10.88 -20.06
N ASP A 97 6.75 -11.96 -19.29
CA ASP A 97 5.50 -12.37 -18.64
C ASP A 97 5.17 -11.38 -17.52
N TRP A 98 6.16 -10.92 -16.76
CA TRP A 98 5.96 -9.84 -15.79
C TRP A 98 5.39 -8.58 -16.44
N LEU A 99 5.93 -8.18 -17.61
CA LEU A 99 5.48 -6.98 -18.32
C LEU A 99 4.02 -7.11 -18.78
N GLU A 100 3.63 -8.28 -19.28
CA GLU A 100 2.24 -8.56 -19.66
C GLU A 100 1.30 -8.46 -18.45
N HIS A 101 1.69 -9.03 -17.31
CA HIS A 101 0.94 -8.89 -16.06
C HIS A 101 0.86 -7.43 -15.60
N PHE A 102 1.97 -6.69 -15.68
CA PHE A 102 2.00 -5.28 -15.34
C PHE A 102 1.01 -4.47 -16.19
N ILE A 103 1.02 -4.64 -17.52
CA ILE A 103 0.11 -3.94 -18.44
C ILE A 103 -1.35 -4.30 -18.14
N SER A 104 -1.65 -5.59 -17.96
CA SER A 104 -2.99 -6.08 -17.62
C SER A 104 -3.53 -5.53 -16.30
N LEU A 105 -2.65 -5.26 -15.33
CA LEU A 105 -3.06 -4.63 -14.08
C LEU A 105 -3.19 -3.10 -14.22
N ALA A 106 -2.24 -2.46 -14.90
CA ALA A 106 -2.16 -1.02 -15.10
C ALA A 106 -3.31 -0.45 -15.94
N GLU A 107 -3.86 -1.21 -16.88
CA GLU A 107 -4.97 -0.76 -17.74
C GLU A 107 -6.22 -0.36 -16.96
N ASP A 108 -6.41 -0.88 -15.75
CA ASP A 108 -7.54 -0.53 -14.87
C ASP A 108 -7.25 0.67 -13.95
N ILE A 109 -6.07 1.28 -14.03
CA ILE A 109 -5.64 2.36 -13.13
C ILE A 109 -5.91 3.73 -13.77
N ALA A 110 -7.02 4.36 -13.40
CA ALA A 110 -7.43 5.68 -13.92
C ALA A 110 -7.04 6.87 -13.02
N ASN A 111 -6.72 6.63 -11.74
CA ASN A 111 -6.35 7.69 -10.81
C ASN A 111 -4.91 8.17 -11.10
N HIS A 112 -4.73 9.45 -11.37
CA HIS A 112 -3.43 10.03 -11.73
C HIS A 112 -2.32 9.80 -10.69
N THR A 113 -2.63 9.89 -9.39
CA THR A 113 -1.66 9.61 -8.32
C THR A 113 -1.23 8.15 -8.33
N MET A 114 -2.18 7.22 -8.53
CA MET A 114 -1.85 5.80 -8.69
C MET A 114 -1.06 5.56 -9.98
N GLN A 115 -1.44 6.16 -11.12
CA GLN A 115 -0.68 6.03 -12.37
C GLN A 115 0.80 6.42 -12.18
N LYS A 116 1.08 7.47 -11.40
CA LYS A 116 2.46 7.85 -11.06
C LYS A 116 3.19 6.79 -10.23
N LEU A 117 2.52 6.08 -9.32
CA LEU A 117 3.11 4.96 -8.58
C LEU A 117 3.40 3.77 -9.50
N TRP A 118 2.46 3.42 -10.37
CA TRP A 118 2.64 2.37 -11.37
C TRP A 118 3.79 2.70 -12.33
N ALA A 119 3.93 3.97 -12.73
CA ALA A 119 5.05 4.42 -13.54
C ALA A 119 6.40 4.26 -12.83
N LYS A 120 6.48 4.60 -11.54
CA LYS A 120 7.69 4.36 -10.72
C LYS A 120 8.04 2.88 -10.63
N ILE A 121 7.04 2.00 -10.53
CA ILE A 121 7.26 0.55 -10.52
C ILE A 121 7.89 0.11 -11.84
N LEU A 122 7.32 0.52 -12.98
CA LEU A 122 7.87 0.18 -14.30
C LEU A 122 9.29 0.69 -14.48
N VAL A 123 9.58 1.92 -14.04
CA VAL A 123 10.94 2.48 -14.06
C VAL A 123 11.89 1.63 -13.21
N GLY A 124 11.49 1.29 -11.97
CA GLY A 124 12.32 0.47 -11.08
C GLY A 124 12.62 -0.90 -11.67
N GLU A 125 11.62 -1.58 -12.21
CA GLU A 125 11.79 -2.89 -12.87
C GLU A 125 12.64 -2.78 -14.15
N SER A 126 12.52 -1.69 -14.91
CA SER A 126 13.32 -1.46 -16.12
C SER A 126 14.79 -1.19 -15.83
N ILE A 127 15.10 -0.58 -14.68
CA ILE A 127 16.48 -0.32 -14.23
C ILE A 127 17.10 -1.58 -13.60
N ALA A 128 16.33 -2.25 -12.75
CA ALA A 128 16.77 -3.42 -12.01
C ALA A 128 15.64 -4.48 -12.00
N PRO A 129 15.60 -5.38 -13.00
CA PRO A 129 14.63 -6.47 -13.03
C PRO A 129 14.65 -7.30 -11.74
N GLY A 130 13.48 -7.77 -11.31
CA GLY A 130 13.26 -8.46 -10.04
C GLY A 130 13.04 -7.51 -8.86
N THR A 131 12.84 -6.20 -9.08
CA THR A 131 12.60 -5.24 -8.00
C THR A 131 11.18 -5.33 -7.45
N PHE A 132 10.21 -5.65 -8.30
CA PHE A 132 8.80 -5.79 -7.92
C PHE A 132 8.22 -7.11 -8.42
N SER A 133 7.66 -7.90 -7.52
CA SER A 133 6.94 -9.13 -7.87
C SER A 133 5.53 -8.85 -8.37
N ILE A 134 4.96 -9.80 -9.12
CA ILE A 134 3.54 -9.77 -9.52
C ILE A 134 2.62 -9.70 -8.29
N LYS A 135 3.00 -10.34 -7.18
CA LYS A 135 2.26 -10.26 -5.91
C LYS A 135 2.16 -8.83 -5.40
N SER A 136 3.25 -8.06 -5.47
CA SER A 136 3.24 -6.64 -5.10
C SER A 136 2.37 -5.78 -6.00
N LEU A 137 2.35 -6.05 -7.31
CA LEU A 137 1.43 -5.38 -8.23
C LEU A 137 -0.03 -5.64 -7.88
N GLN A 138 -0.37 -6.90 -7.59
CA GLN A 138 -1.73 -7.30 -7.19
C GLN A 138 -2.13 -6.66 -5.86
N THR A 139 -1.25 -6.69 -4.85
CA THR A 139 -1.52 -6.03 -3.57
C THR A 139 -1.73 -4.54 -3.77
N LEU A 140 -0.85 -3.84 -4.49
CA LEU A 140 -1.00 -2.41 -4.75
C LEU A 140 -2.32 -2.07 -5.47
N LYS A 141 -2.74 -2.89 -6.43
CA LYS A 141 -4.03 -2.69 -7.15
C LYS A 141 -5.24 -2.75 -6.21
N LEU A 142 -5.17 -3.59 -5.19
CA LEU A 142 -6.27 -3.84 -4.25
C LEU A 142 -6.23 -2.94 -3.01
N MET A 143 -5.10 -2.27 -2.74
CA MET A 143 -4.94 -1.42 -1.57
C MET A 143 -5.95 -0.27 -1.55
N THR A 144 -6.63 -0.16 -0.43
CA THR A 144 -7.47 0.98 -0.05
C THR A 144 -6.63 2.17 0.38
N GLN A 145 -7.24 3.36 0.43
CA GLN A 145 -6.58 4.56 0.97
C GLN A 145 -6.10 4.37 2.41
N ARG A 146 -6.86 3.66 3.24
CA ARG A 146 -6.52 3.36 4.64
C ARG A 146 -5.27 2.47 4.75
N GLU A 147 -5.17 1.46 3.89
CA GLU A 147 -4.00 0.57 3.82
C GLU A 147 -2.76 1.31 3.31
N ALA A 148 -2.92 2.17 2.30
CA ALA A 148 -1.85 3.03 1.82
C ALA A 148 -1.34 3.99 2.90
N GLU A 149 -2.24 4.58 3.70
CA GLU A 149 -1.87 5.41 4.83
C GLU A 149 -1.10 4.63 5.91
N ALA A 150 -1.53 3.40 6.22
CA ALA A 150 -0.82 2.52 7.14
C ALA A 150 0.61 2.23 6.66
N LEU A 151 0.78 1.93 5.37
CA LEU A 151 2.10 1.69 4.76
C LEU A 151 2.97 2.96 4.81
N GLN A 152 2.40 4.13 4.55
CA GLN A 152 3.13 5.40 4.60
C GLN A 152 3.65 5.73 6.00
N LYS A 153 2.84 5.46 7.03
CA LYS A 153 3.25 5.60 8.44
C LYS A 153 4.36 4.60 8.78
N CYS A 154 4.15 3.33 8.44
CA CYS A 154 5.12 2.25 8.62
C CYS A 154 6.48 2.56 7.97
N ALA A 155 6.48 3.01 6.70
CA ALA A 155 7.68 3.31 5.95
C ALA A 155 8.58 4.38 6.62
N SER A 156 8.00 5.31 7.39
CA SER A 156 8.76 6.34 8.13
C SER A 156 9.46 5.82 9.39
N LEU A 157 9.15 4.60 9.82
CA LEU A 157 9.74 3.92 10.96
C LEU A 157 10.68 2.77 10.52
N CYS A 158 10.65 2.37 9.25
CA CYS A 158 11.45 1.24 8.76
C CYS A 158 12.94 1.57 8.63
N GLY A 159 13.78 0.73 9.24
CA GLY A 159 15.21 0.61 8.95
C GLY A 159 15.47 -0.58 8.02
N TYR A 160 16.38 -0.42 7.06
CA TYR A 160 16.78 -1.47 6.14
C TYR A 160 17.96 -2.28 6.69
N LEU A 161 17.83 -3.60 6.71
CA LEU A 161 18.87 -4.52 7.14
C LEU A 161 19.53 -5.17 5.91
N GLU A 162 20.72 -4.69 5.53
CA GLU A 162 21.41 -5.11 4.29
C GLU A 162 21.62 -6.63 4.20
N LYS A 163 21.98 -7.26 5.33
CA LYS A 163 22.26 -8.70 5.38
C LYS A 163 21.06 -9.56 4.99
N GLU A 164 19.85 -9.05 5.18
CA GLU A 164 18.60 -9.79 4.94
C GLU A 164 17.79 -9.23 3.77
N ASP A 165 18.30 -8.19 3.08
CA ASP A 165 17.60 -7.44 2.02
C ASP A 165 16.13 -7.12 2.40
N SER A 166 15.93 -6.62 3.62
CA SER A 166 14.59 -6.46 4.17
C SER A 166 14.49 -5.28 5.14
N TYR A 167 13.29 -4.72 5.25
CA TYR A 167 12.96 -3.63 6.15
C TYR A 167 12.32 -4.14 7.43
N LEU A 168 12.68 -3.50 8.54
CA LEU A 168 12.15 -3.80 9.86
C LEU A 168 11.89 -2.54 10.70
N ILE A 169 11.09 -2.68 11.74
CA ILE A 169 10.80 -1.65 12.74
C ILE A 169 11.18 -2.19 14.09
N ILE A 170 12.18 -1.59 14.74
CA ILE A 170 12.58 -1.93 16.11
C ILE A 170 11.44 -1.62 17.08
N LEU A 171 11.08 -2.61 17.90
CA LEU A 171 10.06 -2.54 18.95
C LEU A 171 10.67 -2.32 20.33
N GLY A 172 11.95 -2.63 20.51
CA GLY A 172 12.63 -2.53 21.78
C GLY A 172 13.64 -3.66 21.93
N PHE A 173 13.93 -4.03 23.17
CA PHE A 173 14.86 -5.11 23.47
C PHE A 173 14.52 -5.79 24.79
N TYR A 174 15.11 -6.95 25.00
CA TYR A 174 15.21 -7.57 26.31
C TYR A 174 16.59 -8.14 26.54
N LYS A 175 16.95 -8.30 27.81
CA LYS A 175 18.16 -9.02 28.22
C LYS A 175 17.81 -10.45 28.62
N LYS A 176 18.51 -11.44 28.08
CA LYS A 176 18.29 -12.84 28.49
C LYS A 176 18.62 -12.98 29.98
N PRO A 177 17.78 -13.68 30.75
CA PRO A 177 18.06 -13.90 32.17
C PRO A 177 19.33 -14.76 32.34
N SER A 178 20.30 -14.26 33.10
CA SER A 178 21.43 -15.07 33.56
C SER A 178 21.04 -15.89 34.79
N ILE A 179 21.73 -17.00 35.05
CA ILE A 179 21.52 -17.86 36.23
C ILE A 179 21.72 -17.06 37.54
N LEU A 180 22.54 -16.01 37.51
CA LEU A 180 22.77 -15.08 38.62
C LEU A 180 21.71 -13.96 38.73
N ASP A 181 20.86 -13.78 37.71
CA ASP A 181 19.82 -12.74 37.64
C ASP A 181 18.47 -13.20 38.21
N LEU A 182 18.40 -14.32 38.94
CA LEU A 182 17.15 -14.81 39.56
C LEU A 182 16.50 -13.79 40.53
N LEU A 183 17.24 -12.74 40.92
CA LEU A 183 16.79 -11.62 41.75
C LEU A 183 16.55 -10.31 40.97
N ARG A 184 16.95 -10.21 39.70
CA ARG A 184 16.72 -9.05 38.84
C ARG A 184 15.66 -9.39 37.81
N LYS A 185 14.54 -8.64 37.84
CA LYS A 185 13.55 -8.66 36.76
C LYS A 185 14.27 -8.31 35.47
N GLY A 186 14.36 -9.24 34.52
CA GLY A 186 14.96 -8.97 33.21
C GLY A 186 14.37 -7.68 32.63
N SER A 187 15.23 -6.76 32.18
CA SER A 187 14.77 -5.53 31.57
C SER A 187 14.20 -5.87 30.19
N THR A 188 12.91 -5.62 30.02
CA THR A 188 12.26 -5.59 28.71
C THR A 188 11.81 -4.17 28.50
N GLU A 189 12.41 -3.52 27.53
CA GLU A 189 12.09 -2.15 27.16
C GLU A 189 11.35 -2.16 25.82
N THR A 190 10.27 -1.40 25.73
CA THR A 190 9.39 -1.38 24.55
C THR A 190 9.14 0.04 24.07
N ILE A 191 9.01 0.19 22.76
CA ILE A 191 8.77 1.45 22.08
C ILE A 191 7.29 1.54 21.73
N ASN A 192 6.63 2.58 22.24
CA ASN A 192 5.24 2.86 21.87
C ASN A 192 5.16 3.50 20.47
N LEU A 193 5.04 2.67 19.44
CA LEU A 193 4.97 3.11 18.03
C LEU A 193 3.79 4.05 17.73
N ALA A 194 2.71 4.02 18.53
CA ALA A 194 1.57 4.91 18.35
C ALA A 194 1.96 6.38 18.56
N GLN A 195 2.94 6.67 19.42
CA GLN A 195 3.48 8.03 19.60
C GLN A 195 4.20 8.54 18.35
N ALA A 196 4.74 7.63 17.53
CA ALA A 196 5.32 7.93 16.23
C ALA A 196 4.29 7.87 15.07
N GLY A 197 3.00 7.69 15.39
CA GLY A 197 1.90 7.68 14.41
C GLY A 197 1.53 6.30 13.87
N LEU A 198 2.26 5.23 14.22
CA LEU A 198 1.93 3.86 13.82
C LEU A 198 1.21 3.12 14.96
N SER A 199 -0.12 3.24 15.00
CA SER A 199 -0.94 2.54 15.99
C SER A 199 -1.16 1.06 15.66
N PHE A 200 -1.58 0.27 16.65
CA PHE A 200 -1.86 -1.17 16.48
C PHE A 200 -2.86 -1.51 15.36
N PRO A 201 -3.97 -0.77 15.14
CA PRO A 201 -4.82 -0.98 13.97
C PRO A 201 -4.11 -0.85 12.62
N HIS A 202 -3.10 0.04 12.51
CA HIS A 202 -2.29 0.12 11.27
C HIS A 202 -1.43 -1.14 11.11
N ILE A 203 -0.83 -1.63 12.19
CA ILE A 203 -0.03 -2.86 12.19
C ILE A 203 -0.89 -4.05 11.76
N LEU A 204 -2.08 -4.23 12.35
CA LEU A 204 -3.03 -5.27 11.95
C LEU A 204 -3.42 -5.16 10.48
N THR A 205 -3.69 -3.93 10.02
CA THR A 205 -4.01 -3.68 8.61
C THR A 205 -2.88 -4.15 7.69
N LEU A 206 -1.62 -3.84 8.02
CA LEU A 206 -0.45 -4.25 7.23
C LEU A 206 -0.22 -5.77 7.24
N MET A 207 -0.48 -6.43 8.37
CA MET A 207 -0.45 -7.88 8.47
C MET A 207 -1.54 -8.55 7.62
N ASP A 208 -2.74 -7.96 7.58
CA ASP A 208 -3.89 -8.52 6.86
C ASP A 208 -3.72 -8.43 5.34
N ILE A 209 -3.09 -7.37 4.84
CA ILE A 209 -2.69 -7.27 3.42
C ILE A 209 -1.31 -7.86 3.14
N ASN A 210 -0.76 -8.64 4.08
CA ASN A 210 0.49 -9.40 3.93
C ASN A 210 1.70 -8.52 3.57
N LEU A 211 1.77 -7.28 4.07
CA LEU A 211 2.95 -6.42 3.97
C LEU A 211 3.89 -6.58 5.17
N MET A 212 3.40 -7.10 6.29
CA MET A 212 4.15 -7.32 7.51
C MET A 212 3.93 -8.75 8.00
N TYR A 213 4.99 -9.40 8.50
CA TYR A 213 4.84 -10.69 9.15
C TYR A 213 3.99 -10.57 10.42
N ARG A 214 3.19 -11.60 10.72
CA ARG A 214 2.25 -11.59 11.85
C ARG A 214 2.92 -11.71 13.23
N GLN A 215 4.15 -12.20 13.27
CA GLN A 215 4.91 -12.40 14.49
C GLN A 215 6.04 -11.39 14.59
N GLU A 216 6.30 -10.95 15.82
CA GLU A 216 7.53 -10.24 16.15
C GLU A 216 8.72 -11.19 15.94
N ILE A 217 9.83 -10.62 15.50
CA ILE A 217 11.06 -11.36 15.24
C ILE A 217 12.13 -10.81 16.18
N GLU A 218 13.00 -11.70 16.62
CA GLU A 218 14.12 -11.38 17.50
C GLU A 218 15.44 -11.39 16.73
N SER A 219 16.36 -10.51 17.13
CA SER A 219 17.74 -10.58 16.67
C SER A 219 18.46 -11.80 17.27
N ALA A 220 19.64 -12.11 16.74
CA ALA A 220 20.58 -12.90 17.51
C ALA A 220 20.91 -12.22 18.86
N SER A 221 21.33 -13.02 19.85
CA SER A 221 21.81 -12.53 21.14
C SER A 221 23.11 -11.76 20.96
N LEU A 222 23.04 -10.43 21.07
CA LEU A 222 24.20 -9.56 20.91
C LEU A 222 25.06 -9.61 22.18
N GLN A 223 26.34 -9.90 21.98
CA GLN A 223 27.36 -9.79 23.01
C GLN A 223 27.88 -8.35 23.09
N LYS A 224 28.50 -7.99 24.22
CA LYS A 224 29.09 -6.67 24.40
C LYS A 224 30.04 -6.31 23.25
N GLY A 225 29.83 -5.14 22.65
CA GLY A 225 30.59 -4.63 21.50
C GLY A 225 30.12 -5.15 20.14
N GLN A 226 29.17 -6.09 20.08
CA GLN A 226 28.53 -6.47 18.82
C GLN A 226 27.45 -5.46 18.44
N SER A 227 27.24 -5.28 17.14
CA SER A 227 26.27 -4.33 16.60
C SER A 227 25.31 -4.94 15.59
N LEU A 228 24.10 -4.40 15.56
CA LEU A 228 23.17 -4.51 14.43
C LEU A 228 23.20 -3.16 13.68
N THR A 229 23.33 -3.19 12.36
CA THR A 229 23.31 -1.97 11.54
C THR A 229 22.03 -1.91 10.73
N LEU A 230 21.31 -0.79 10.84
CA LEU A 230 20.15 -0.48 9.99
C LEU A 230 20.42 0.77 9.17
N ILE A 231 19.94 0.78 7.93
CA ILE A 231 20.00 1.94 7.05
C ILE A 231 18.63 2.60 7.03
N TYR A 232 18.59 3.84 7.49
CA TYR A 232 17.42 4.67 7.41
C TYR A 232 17.60 5.70 6.31
N GLN A 233 16.90 5.51 5.19
CA GLN A 233 17.17 6.20 3.92
C GLN A 233 18.63 6.02 3.48
N ASN A 234 19.48 7.01 3.72
CA ASN A 234 20.89 7.03 3.35
C ASN A 234 21.82 7.15 4.57
N LYS A 235 21.28 7.00 5.78
CA LYS A 235 22.03 7.12 7.03
C LYS A 235 22.15 5.77 7.71
N LYS A 236 23.36 5.39 8.10
CA LYS A 236 23.60 4.14 8.82
C LYS A 236 23.41 4.39 10.31
N VAL A 237 22.72 3.47 10.97
CA VAL A 237 22.49 3.51 12.41
C VAL A 237 22.98 2.21 13.00
N ASN A 238 24.06 2.29 13.77
CA ASN A 238 24.63 1.15 14.48
C ASN A 238 24.03 1.07 15.87
N PHE A 239 23.53 -0.11 16.23
CA PHE A 239 22.99 -0.47 17.54
C PHE A 239 24.01 -1.37 18.23
N GLU A 240 25.00 -0.79 18.93
CA GLU A 240 26.07 -1.52 19.59
C GLU A 240 25.68 -1.89 21.02
N ALA A 241 25.75 -3.17 21.37
CA ALA A 241 25.40 -3.68 22.69
C ALA A 241 26.45 -3.29 23.76
N LYS A 242 26.01 -2.65 24.85
CA LYS A 242 26.88 -2.28 25.99
C LYS A 242 27.12 -3.43 26.96
N SER A 243 26.25 -4.44 26.94
CA SER A 243 26.35 -5.64 27.77
C SER A 243 25.99 -6.90 26.98
N ASN A 244 26.28 -8.06 27.57
CA ASN A 244 26.01 -9.35 26.92
C ASN A 244 24.53 -9.71 26.93
N ASP A 245 24.17 -10.54 25.97
CA ASP A 245 22.87 -11.20 25.83
C ASP A 245 21.68 -10.26 25.68
N LEU A 246 21.89 -9.17 24.94
CA LEU A 246 20.84 -8.26 24.53
C LEU A 246 20.20 -8.75 23.22
N VAL A 247 18.87 -8.77 23.19
CA VAL A 247 18.08 -9.20 22.04
C VAL A 247 17.13 -8.10 21.64
N LEU A 248 17.22 -7.63 20.39
CA LEU A 248 16.29 -6.67 19.81
C LEU A 248 15.04 -7.40 19.32
N SER A 249 13.86 -6.86 19.62
CA SER A 249 12.58 -7.30 19.01
C SER A 249 12.16 -6.32 17.93
N TYR A 250 11.62 -6.82 16.82
CA TYR A 250 11.17 -6.00 15.70
C TYR A 250 10.00 -6.61 14.91
N TYR A 251 9.21 -5.74 14.26
CA TYR A 251 8.38 -6.17 13.14
C TYR A 251 9.20 -6.19 11.87
N LYS A 252 9.03 -7.22 11.05
CA LYS A 252 9.68 -7.34 9.74
C LYS A 252 8.65 -7.26 8.62
N LEU A 253 8.98 -6.58 7.54
CA LEU A 253 8.15 -6.57 6.34
C LEU A 253 8.28 -7.90 5.59
N THR A 254 7.22 -8.28 4.89
CA THR A 254 7.28 -9.39 3.93
C THR A 254 8.00 -8.92 2.66
N GLN A 255 8.35 -9.83 1.75
CA GLN A 255 8.83 -9.45 0.41
C GLN A 255 7.93 -8.41 -0.26
N THR A 256 6.60 -8.58 -0.19
CA THR A 256 5.65 -7.61 -0.75
C THR A 256 5.73 -6.26 -0.05
N GLY A 257 5.87 -6.25 1.28
CA GLY A 257 6.10 -5.02 2.05
C GLY A 257 7.40 -4.32 1.69
N ASP A 258 8.49 -5.07 1.56
CA ASP A 258 9.81 -4.56 1.20
C ASP A 258 9.79 -3.90 -0.19
N GLU A 259 9.21 -4.58 -1.16
CA GLU A 259 9.07 -4.07 -2.53
C GLU A 259 8.22 -2.79 -2.55
N LEU A 260 7.01 -2.81 -1.95
CA LEU A 260 6.14 -1.64 -1.96
C LEU A 260 6.69 -0.45 -1.16
N LYS A 261 7.45 -0.71 -0.08
CA LYS A 261 8.11 0.35 0.68
C LYS A 261 9.13 1.13 -0.17
N LYS A 262 9.75 0.51 -1.19
CA LYS A 262 10.69 1.20 -2.11
C LYS A 262 10.04 2.37 -2.85
N LEU A 263 8.72 2.37 -3.03
CA LEU A 263 7.97 3.47 -3.66
C LEU A 263 7.84 4.70 -2.77
N ILE A 264 8.07 4.53 -1.47
CA ILE A 264 7.91 5.55 -0.44
C ILE A 264 9.29 6.01 0.02
N ASN A 265 9.65 7.22 -0.38
CA ASN A 265 10.85 7.89 0.10
C ASN A 265 10.45 8.95 1.14
N THR A 266 10.60 8.62 2.42
CA THR A 266 10.27 9.52 3.54
C THR A 266 11.38 9.48 4.59
N PRO A 267 11.73 10.62 5.21
CA PRO A 267 12.71 10.64 6.30
C PRO A 267 12.20 9.87 7.51
N VAL A 268 13.15 9.42 8.34
CA VAL A 268 12.82 8.79 9.62
C VAL A 268 11.95 9.73 10.42
N ASN A 269 10.89 9.18 10.98
CA ASN A 269 10.02 9.89 11.89
C ASN A 269 10.83 10.43 13.09
N LYS A 270 10.78 11.74 13.31
CA LYS A 270 11.57 12.41 14.36
C LYS A 270 11.23 11.89 15.77
N THR A 271 9.94 11.66 16.03
CA THR A 271 9.47 11.11 17.31
C THR A 271 9.94 9.68 17.49
N TYR A 272 9.88 8.85 16.44
CA TYR A 272 10.42 7.49 16.50
C TYR A 272 11.92 7.48 16.80
N ARG A 273 12.70 8.36 16.15
CA ARG A 273 14.13 8.49 16.44
C ARG A 273 14.40 8.84 17.89
N GLN A 274 13.65 9.79 18.46
CA GLN A 274 13.78 10.18 19.87
C GLN A 274 13.42 9.02 20.81
N LEU A 275 12.35 8.29 20.50
CA LEU A 275 11.95 7.11 21.28
C LEU A 275 13.02 6.01 21.20
N LEU A 276 13.56 5.72 20.01
CA LEU A 276 14.67 4.77 19.85
C LEU A 276 15.86 5.15 20.71
N SER A 277 16.34 6.39 20.60
CA SER A 277 17.49 6.85 21.38
C SER A 277 17.22 6.72 22.88
N LYS A 278 16.06 7.20 23.35
CA LYS A 278 15.71 7.16 24.78
C LYS A 278 15.54 5.74 25.31
N THR A 279 14.81 4.89 24.61
CA THR A 279 14.48 3.54 25.09
C THR A 279 15.73 2.64 25.13
N LEU A 280 16.70 2.86 24.25
CA LEU A 280 17.87 2.00 24.13
C LEU A 280 19.13 2.57 24.80
N GLU A 281 19.10 3.79 25.35
CA GLU A 281 20.32 4.50 25.78
C GLU A 281 21.11 3.81 26.89
N ASP A 282 20.46 3.06 27.79
CA ASP A 282 21.16 2.42 28.92
C ASP A 282 21.96 1.18 28.48
N ASP A 283 21.43 0.41 27.51
CA ASP A 283 21.96 -0.89 27.10
C ASP A 283 22.60 -0.90 25.71
N PHE A 284 22.38 0.14 24.89
CA PHE A 284 22.98 0.27 23.57
C PHE A 284 23.64 1.64 23.37
N THR A 285 24.66 1.67 22.52
CA THR A 285 25.21 2.90 21.93
C THR A 285 24.66 3.02 20.51
N LEU A 286 23.92 4.10 20.24
CA LEU A 286 23.35 4.38 18.92
C LEU A 286 24.20 5.42 18.19
N THR A 287 24.85 5.02 17.09
CA THR A 287 25.67 5.92 16.26
C THR A 287 24.98 6.16 14.92
N PHE A 288 24.66 7.42 14.62
CA PHE A 288 24.06 7.84 13.34
C PHE A 288 25.14 8.41 12.41
N GLU A 289 25.44 7.69 11.34
CA GLU A 289 26.39 8.07 10.28
C GLU A 289 25.67 8.68 9.07
#